data_AF-Q39AW7-F1
#
_entry.id   AF-Q39AW7-F1
#
_cell.length_a   1.000
_cell.length_b   1.000
_cell.length_c   1.000
_cell.angle_alpha   90.00
_cell.angle_beta   90.00
_cell.angle_gamma   90.00
#
_symmetry.space_group_name_H-M   'P 1'
#
loop_
_entity.id
_entity.type
_entity.pdbx_description
1 polymer ?
#
loop_
_entity_poly.entity_id
_entity_poly.type
_entity_poly.pdbx_seq_one_letter_code
_entity_poly.pdbx_strand_id
1 'polypeptide(L)'
;MESHVGPTCLRAQLKRGLLEIRVDAAALPPANLFGFAERRNPKRAFLFVSKVLGRHIPARPSIMAASFERLAAGIPADLPGPVLVIGMAETAVGLGAGVHRAYRADRPDSVYLTSTRHPLGTEVFARFDEEHSHASAHLIHVPVDPEIRDLMLKARSLVLVDDEASTGKTFLNLHRALVEAGLSNVERVVTCVLTDWTAGTVRQSIGEPVTAVSLLTGSYRFHEDQSAPLPDMPNVGAVSMSAWPLSPRHDWGRLGVRDVDDTLAPDVQVQPGEKVIVVGTGEFVWRPFLLAERLERSGADVHFSSTTRSPIALGHAIEHALSFPDNYGLCIPNFLYNVKPGQFDRVLICTETPAQALPAALVEALKAEVIVDER
;
A
#
# COMPACT_ATOMS: atom_id res chain seq x y z
N MET A 1 -8.28 7.63 -25.11
CA MET A 1 -9.29 8.68 -24.90
C MET A 1 -9.47 8.82 -23.40
N GLU A 2 -8.73 9.73 -22.77
CA GLU A 2 -8.84 9.97 -21.33
C GLU A 2 -10.18 10.64 -21.05
N SER A 3 -11.09 9.90 -20.40
CA SER A 3 -12.36 10.45 -19.92
C SER A 3 -12.10 11.21 -18.63
N HIS A 4 -11.79 12.50 -18.71
CA HIS A 4 -11.82 13.37 -17.54
C HIS A 4 -13.25 13.46 -17.03
N VAL A 5 -13.48 12.98 -15.81
CA VAL A 5 -14.80 13.04 -15.18
C VAL A 5 -14.94 14.40 -14.51
N GLY A 6 -15.99 15.14 -14.87
CA GLY A 6 -16.30 16.44 -14.28
C GLY A 6 -16.75 16.36 -12.82
N PRO A 7 -16.95 17.53 -12.17
CA PRO A 7 -17.29 17.58 -10.76
C PRO A 7 -18.53 16.77 -10.41
N THR A 8 -18.45 15.93 -9.37
CA THR A 8 -19.54 15.04 -8.95
C THR A 8 -19.64 14.98 -7.43
N CYS A 9 -20.86 14.99 -6.89
CA CYS A 9 -21.11 14.79 -5.47
C CYS A 9 -21.56 13.35 -5.18
N LEU A 10 -20.98 12.73 -4.16
CA LEU A 10 -21.33 11.40 -3.68
C LEU A 10 -21.72 11.46 -2.20
N ARG A 11 -22.56 10.53 -1.77
CA ARG A 11 -22.99 10.40 -0.37
C ARG A 11 -22.96 8.93 0.05
N ALA A 12 -22.52 8.66 1.26
CA ALA A 12 -22.57 7.34 1.87
C ALA A 12 -23.11 7.46 3.30
N GLN A 13 -24.26 6.86 3.56
CA GLN A 13 -24.79 6.72 4.92
C GLN A 13 -24.07 5.55 5.59
N LEU A 14 -23.32 5.85 6.64
CA LEU A 14 -22.65 4.87 7.51
C LEU A 14 -23.40 4.81 8.85
N LYS A 15 -23.16 3.76 9.64
CA LYS A 15 -23.70 3.58 10.99
C LYS A 15 -23.33 4.72 11.93
N ARG A 16 -22.15 5.33 11.73
CA ARG A 16 -21.61 6.41 12.57
C ARG A 16 -21.84 7.80 12.01
N GLY A 17 -22.55 7.96 10.91
CA GLY A 17 -22.79 9.27 10.31
C GLY A 17 -22.88 9.26 8.79
N LEU A 18 -23.05 10.45 8.22
CA LEU A 18 -23.14 10.67 6.78
C LEU A 18 -21.79 11.17 6.24
N LEU A 19 -21.22 10.46 5.27
CA LEU A 19 -20.07 10.94 4.52
C LEU A 19 -20.55 11.61 3.22
N GLU A 20 -20.23 12.89 3.06
CA GLU A 20 -20.44 13.65 1.82
C GLU A 20 -19.09 13.87 1.14
N ILE A 21 -19.04 13.62 -0.17
CA ILE A 21 -17.83 13.72 -0.97
C ILE A 21 -18.10 14.62 -2.16
N ARG A 22 -17.17 15.51 -2.45
CA ARG A 22 -17.09 16.27 -3.68
C ARG A 22 -15.85 15.84 -4.44
N VAL A 23 -16.03 15.27 -5.61
CA VAL A 23 -14.95 14.99 -6.56
C VAL A 23 -14.81 16.20 -7.47
N ASP A 24 -13.60 16.75 -7.56
CA ASP A 24 -13.31 17.91 -8.41
C ASP A 24 -12.71 17.49 -9.75
N ALA A 25 -11.81 16.50 -9.76
CA ALA A 25 -11.27 15.89 -10.98
C ALA A 25 -10.95 14.40 -10.75
N ALA A 26 -11.10 13.58 -11.79
CA ALA A 26 -10.69 12.19 -11.75
C ALA A 26 -10.24 11.68 -13.14
N ALA A 27 -9.17 10.87 -13.15
CA ALA A 27 -8.63 10.19 -14.32
C ALA A 27 -9.44 8.93 -14.70
N LEU A 28 -10.27 8.45 -13.78
CA LEU A 28 -11.18 7.32 -13.93
C LEU A 28 -12.51 7.64 -13.23
N PRO A 29 -13.63 6.99 -13.60
CA PRO A 29 -14.88 7.09 -12.84
C PRO A 29 -14.63 6.83 -11.34
N PRO A 30 -15.11 7.69 -10.41
CA PRO A 30 -14.88 7.52 -8.98
C PRO A 30 -15.27 6.13 -8.45
N ALA A 31 -16.37 5.57 -8.96
CA ALA A 31 -16.85 4.23 -8.61
C ALA A 31 -15.88 3.09 -9.01
N ASN A 32 -14.93 3.34 -9.92
CA ASN A 32 -13.90 2.38 -10.31
C ASN A 32 -12.61 2.55 -9.48
N LEU A 33 -12.41 3.70 -8.85
CA LEU A 33 -11.23 3.98 -8.02
C LEU A 33 -11.45 3.58 -6.57
N PHE A 34 -12.60 3.92 -5.99
CA PHE A 34 -12.84 3.69 -4.58
C PHE A 34 -14.30 3.33 -4.25
N GLY A 35 -14.49 2.78 -3.06
CA GLY A 35 -15.76 2.62 -2.37
C GLY A 35 -15.66 3.13 -0.94
N PHE A 36 -16.66 2.82 -0.13
CA PHE A 36 -16.72 3.24 1.28
C PHE A 36 -16.76 2.01 2.18
N ALA A 37 -16.24 2.15 3.38
CA ALA A 37 -16.46 1.20 4.46
C ALA A 37 -16.30 1.87 5.83
N GLU A 38 -16.65 1.12 6.86
CA GLU A 38 -16.56 1.56 8.25
C GLU A 38 -15.35 0.94 8.92
N ARG A 39 -14.60 1.76 9.65
CA ARG A 39 -13.51 1.24 10.48
C ARG A 39 -14.06 0.73 11.81
N ARG A 40 -13.47 -0.33 12.33
CA ARG A 40 -13.63 -0.74 13.73
C ARG A 40 -12.68 0.06 14.61
N ASN A 41 -12.87 1.38 14.62
CA ASN A 41 -12.04 2.30 15.38
C ASN A 41 -12.87 3.46 15.98
N PRO A 42 -12.78 3.73 17.29
CA PRO A 42 -13.52 4.83 17.92
C PRO A 42 -13.17 6.23 17.37
N LYS A 43 -11.91 6.47 16.99
CA LYS A 43 -11.40 7.78 16.55
C LYS A 43 -11.59 8.06 15.06
N ARG A 44 -11.72 7.02 14.22
CA ARG A 44 -11.90 7.14 12.77
C ARG A 44 -13.07 6.28 12.35
N ALA A 45 -14.18 6.90 11.93
CA ALA A 45 -15.42 6.18 11.63
C ALA A 45 -15.41 5.44 10.28
N PHE A 46 -14.73 5.98 9.28
CA PHE A 46 -14.83 5.53 7.90
C PHE A 46 -13.46 5.32 7.23
N LEU A 47 -13.49 4.71 6.05
CA LEU A 47 -12.37 4.66 5.12
C LEU A 47 -12.86 4.73 3.66
N PHE A 48 -12.02 5.29 2.81
CA PHE A 48 -12.10 5.10 1.37
C PHE A 48 -11.43 3.76 1.03
N VAL A 49 -12.16 2.90 0.32
CA VAL A 49 -11.70 1.56 -0.01
C VAL A 49 -11.23 1.54 -1.46
N SER A 50 -9.90 1.52 -1.68
CA SER A 50 -9.37 1.42 -3.03
C SER A 50 -9.80 0.12 -3.73
N LYS A 51 -10.23 0.26 -4.99
CA LYS A 51 -10.57 -0.84 -5.90
C LYS A 51 -9.43 -1.22 -6.85
N VAL A 52 -8.31 -0.50 -6.76
CA VAL A 52 -7.16 -0.62 -7.68
C VAL A 52 -5.85 -0.96 -6.96
N LEU A 53 -5.92 -1.37 -5.69
CA LEU A 53 -4.75 -1.74 -4.88
C LEU A 53 -4.63 -3.23 -4.56
N GLY A 54 -5.72 -4.00 -4.60
CA GLY A 54 -5.69 -5.38 -4.11
C GLY A 54 -5.37 -5.45 -2.61
N ARG A 55 -5.93 -4.55 -1.80
CA ARG A 55 -5.78 -4.59 -0.33
C ARG A 55 -7.05 -5.11 0.34
N HIS A 56 -8.15 -4.39 0.19
CA HIS A 56 -9.42 -4.74 0.81
C HIS A 56 -10.41 -5.37 -0.19
N ILE A 57 -10.19 -5.12 -1.48
CA ILE A 57 -10.97 -5.66 -2.59
C ILE A 57 -9.95 -6.32 -3.54
N PRO A 58 -10.10 -7.61 -3.87
CA PRO A 58 -9.25 -8.24 -4.88
C PRO A 58 -9.30 -7.47 -6.20
N ALA A 59 -8.15 -7.13 -6.76
CA ALA A 59 -8.03 -6.34 -7.97
C ALA A 59 -7.28 -7.13 -9.04
N ARG A 60 -7.61 -6.92 -10.32
CA ARG A 60 -6.85 -7.52 -11.42
C ARG A 60 -5.44 -6.91 -11.48
N PRO A 61 -4.37 -7.71 -11.69
CA PRO A 61 -3.01 -7.18 -11.81
C PRO A 61 -2.89 -6.09 -12.88
N SER A 62 -3.51 -6.28 -14.04
CA SER A 62 -3.59 -5.29 -15.13
C SER A 62 -4.21 -3.94 -14.73
N ILE A 63 -5.23 -3.94 -13.87
CA ILE A 63 -5.87 -2.71 -13.38
C ILE A 63 -4.96 -1.99 -12.37
N MET A 64 -4.26 -2.74 -11.52
CA MET A 64 -3.27 -2.20 -10.60
C MET A 64 -2.10 -1.59 -11.38
N ALA A 65 -1.53 -2.33 -12.34
CA ALA A 65 -0.44 -1.88 -13.21
C ALA A 65 -0.79 -0.59 -13.95
N ALA A 66 -1.98 -0.52 -14.57
CA ALA A 66 -2.46 0.69 -15.24
C ALA A 66 -2.57 1.90 -14.29
N SER A 67 -2.93 1.68 -13.02
CA SER A 67 -2.97 2.75 -12.02
C SER A 67 -1.56 3.23 -11.66
N PHE A 68 -0.59 2.32 -11.57
CA PHE A 68 0.82 2.63 -11.30
C PHE A 68 1.42 3.46 -12.43
N GLU A 69 1.20 3.05 -13.68
CA GLU A 69 1.68 3.74 -14.88
C GLU A 69 1.11 5.16 -14.99
N ARG A 70 -0.19 5.33 -14.74
CA ARG A 70 -0.84 6.66 -14.76
C ARG A 70 -0.28 7.60 -13.70
N LEU A 71 -0.03 7.08 -12.50
CA LEU A 71 0.60 7.85 -11.43
C LEU A 71 2.04 8.22 -11.80
N ALA A 72 2.83 7.27 -12.31
CA ALA A 72 4.20 7.53 -12.75
C ALA A 72 4.27 8.57 -13.88
N ALA A 73 3.34 8.53 -14.83
CA ALA A 73 3.25 9.51 -15.92
C ALA A 73 2.96 10.94 -15.44
N GLY A 74 2.35 11.10 -14.26
CA GLY A 74 2.14 12.40 -13.63
C GLY A 74 3.37 12.97 -12.92
N ILE A 75 4.41 12.15 -12.69
CA ILE A 75 5.65 12.60 -12.06
C ILE A 75 6.46 13.43 -13.07
N PRO A 76 6.92 14.65 -12.72
CA PRO A 76 7.71 15.46 -13.65
C PRO A 76 8.98 14.74 -14.12
N ALA A 77 9.18 14.71 -15.44
CA ALA A 77 10.36 14.09 -16.04
C ALA A 77 11.67 14.80 -15.63
N ASP A 78 11.59 16.11 -15.39
CA ASP A 78 12.70 17.01 -15.06
C ASP A 78 13.03 17.10 -13.56
N LEU A 79 12.63 16.12 -12.73
CA LEU A 79 13.07 16.08 -11.33
C LEU A 79 14.61 15.99 -11.23
N PRO A 80 15.28 16.85 -10.43
CA PRO A 80 16.71 16.72 -10.22
C PRO A 80 17.07 15.38 -9.58
N GLY A 81 18.02 14.68 -10.21
CA GLY A 81 18.52 13.39 -9.77
C GLY A 81 19.62 13.47 -8.71
N PRO A 82 19.86 12.40 -7.91
CA PRO A 82 19.10 11.15 -7.84
C PRO A 82 17.67 11.31 -7.30
N VAL A 83 16.78 10.37 -7.64
CA VAL A 83 15.37 10.40 -7.19
C VAL A 83 15.10 9.25 -6.24
N LEU A 84 14.66 9.59 -5.03
CA LEU A 84 14.26 8.61 -4.02
C LEU A 84 12.73 8.50 -4.01
N VAL A 85 12.22 7.33 -4.39
CA VAL A 85 10.80 6.98 -4.31
C VAL A 85 10.55 6.22 -3.00
N ILE A 86 9.58 6.66 -2.20
CA ILE A 86 9.24 6.03 -0.92
C ILE A 86 7.78 5.60 -0.92
N GLY A 87 7.54 4.30 -0.81
CA GLY A 87 6.20 3.73 -0.56
C GLY A 87 5.85 3.69 0.92
N MET A 88 4.62 4.07 1.26
CA MET A 88 4.14 4.07 2.64
C MET A 88 3.59 2.69 3.05
N ALA A 89 4.09 2.14 4.16
CA ALA A 89 3.53 0.92 4.72
C ALA A 89 2.16 1.17 5.35
N GLU A 90 1.20 0.26 5.28
CA GLU A 90 1.26 -1.02 4.61
C GLU A 90 0.66 -0.92 3.20
N THR A 91 -0.32 -0.04 3.03
CA THR A 91 -1.22 0.04 1.86
C THR A 91 -0.48 0.38 0.58
N ALA A 92 0.49 1.30 0.63
CA ALA A 92 1.18 1.82 -0.54
C ALA A 92 2.54 1.19 -0.82
N VAL A 93 2.92 0.09 -0.14
CA VAL A 93 4.15 -0.66 -0.46
C VAL A 93 4.13 -1.14 -1.92
N GLY A 94 3.09 -1.87 -2.32
CA GLY A 94 2.96 -2.35 -3.70
C GLY A 94 2.73 -1.23 -4.71
N LEU A 95 1.97 -0.20 -4.31
CA LEU A 95 1.73 0.99 -5.12
C LEU A 95 3.04 1.73 -5.45
N GLY A 96 3.85 2.00 -4.42
CA GLY A 96 5.13 2.69 -4.56
C GLY A 96 6.12 1.92 -5.42
N ALA A 97 6.22 0.60 -5.24
CA ALA A 97 7.07 -0.25 -6.06
C ALA A 97 6.63 -0.26 -7.53
N GLY A 98 5.31 -0.30 -7.78
CA GLY A 98 4.74 -0.21 -9.12
C GLY A 98 4.98 1.14 -9.80
N VAL A 99 4.77 2.24 -9.07
CA VAL A 99 5.06 3.59 -9.55
C VAL A 99 6.54 3.73 -9.87
N HIS A 100 7.42 3.24 -9.00
CA HIS A 100 8.86 3.24 -9.25
C HIS A 100 9.21 2.40 -10.49
N ARG A 101 8.66 1.19 -10.64
CA ARG A 101 8.90 0.34 -11.83
C ARG A 101 8.55 1.06 -13.13
N ALA A 102 7.41 1.76 -13.17
CA ALA A 102 7.00 2.52 -14.35
C ALA A 102 7.86 3.78 -14.57
N TYR A 103 8.22 4.48 -13.49
CA TYR A 103 9.01 5.71 -13.54
C TYR A 103 10.47 5.49 -13.93
N ARG A 104 11.07 4.37 -13.48
CA ARG A 104 12.51 4.10 -13.65
C ARG A 104 12.95 3.82 -15.08
N ALA A 105 12.00 3.59 -16.00
CA ALA A 105 12.32 3.23 -17.39
C ALA A 105 13.28 4.25 -18.04
N ASP A 106 13.10 5.54 -17.74
CA ASP A 106 13.95 6.64 -18.22
C ASP A 106 14.78 7.29 -17.10
N ARG A 107 14.88 6.64 -15.93
CA ARG A 107 15.49 7.18 -14.70
C ARG A 107 16.41 6.16 -14.03
N PRO A 108 17.62 5.91 -14.59
CA PRO A 108 18.55 4.97 -13.97
C PRO A 108 19.03 5.45 -12.59
N ASP A 109 18.91 6.73 -12.29
CA ASP A 109 19.26 7.35 -11.01
C ASP A 109 18.15 7.29 -9.96
N SER A 110 17.07 6.53 -10.21
CA SER A 110 16.01 6.32 -9.22
C SER A 110 16.27 5.13 -8.32
N VAL A 111 15.88 5.27 -7.06
CA VAL A 111 15.91 4.21 -6.04
C VAL A 111 14.57 4.17 -5.32
N TYR A 112 14.09 2.96 -5.02
CA TYR A 112 12.87 2.76 -4.24
C TYR A 112 13.19 2.24 -2.84
N LEU A 113 12.57 2.85 -1.84
CA LEU A 113 12.48 2.32 -0.48
C LEU A 113 11.00 2.20 -0.09
N THR A 114 10.71 1.31 0.85
CA THR A 114 9.43 1.35 1.57
C THR A 114 9.67 1.67 3.03
N SER A 115 8.75 2.44 3.64
CA SER A 115 8.65 2.40 5.09
C SER A 115 8.16 1.03 5.54
N THR A 116 8.44 0.69 6.80
CA THR A 116 8.05 -0.59 7.38
C THR A 116 7.73 -0.44 8.85
N ARG A 117 6.89 -1.33 9.38
CA ARG A 117 6.68 -1.48 10.83
C ARG A 117 7.51 -2.62 11.42
N HIS A 118 8.36 -3.26 10.62
CA HIS A 118 9.17 -4.39 11.02
C HIS A 118 10.65 -3.97 11.16
N PRO A 119 11.26 -4.15 12.34
CA PRO A 119 12.69 -4.00 12.48
C PRO A 119 13.41 -5.14 11.75
N LEU A 120 14.47 -4.81 11.01
CA LEU A 120 15.27 -5.79 10.25
C LEU A 120 16.61 -6.14 10.94
N GLY A 121 16.91 -5.51 12.07
CA GLY A 121 18.23 -5.59 12.71
C GLY A 121 19.31 -4.78 12.01
N THR A 122 18.95 -4.00 10.99
CA THR A 122 19.81 -3.02 10.31
C THR A 122 19.69 -1.63 10.95
N GLU A 123 20.59 -0.72 10.59
CA GLU A 123 20.53 0.68 11.02
C GLU A 123 19.24 1.34 10.54
N VAL A 124 18.55 2.03 11.45
CA VAL A 124 17.35 2.80 11.14
C VAL A 124 17.77 4.23 10.81
N PHE A 125 17.46 4.66 9.59
CA PHE A 125 17.74 6.01 9.11
C PHE A 125 16.79 7.03 9.74
N ALA A 126 15.48 6.79 9.64
CA ALA A 126 14.46 7.70 10.13
C ALA A 126 13.32 6.94 10.79
N ARG A 127 12.66 7.61 11.74
CA ARG A 127 11.41 7.16 12.37
C ARG A 127 10.38 8.27 12.32
N PHE A 128 9.13 7.93 12.02
CA PHE A 128 8.04 8.90 12.08
C PHE A 128 6.73 8.24 12.46
N ASP A 129 5.83 9.03 13.05
CA ASP A 129 4.49 8.59 13.43
C ASP A 129 3.44 9.14 12.45
N GLU A 130 2.49 8.28 12.11
CA GLU A 130 1.24 8.70 11.49
C GLU A 130 0.22 9.03 12.59
N GLU A 131 -0.23 10.29 12.68
CA GLU A 131 -1.23 10.76 13.67
C GLU A 131 -2.56 9.96 13.66
N HIS A 132 -2.78 9.16 12.62
CA HIS A 132 -4.01 8.45 12.34
C HIS A 132 -3.85 6.93 12.18
N SER A 133 -2.63 6.39 12.36
CA SER A 133 -2.39 4.96 12.29
C SER A 133 -2.54 4.31 13.68
N HIS A 134 -2.98 3.06 13.70
CA HIS A 134 -3.19 2.28 14.92
C HIS A 134 -1.94 1.51 15.36
N ALA A 135 -0.82 1.74 14.67
CA ALA A 135 0.40 0.97 14.79
C ALA A 135 1.58 1.87 15.21
N SER A 136 2.65 1.22 15.63
CA SER A 136 3.97 1.80 15.89
C SER A 136 4.46 2.77 14.82
N ALA A 137 5.40 3.63 15.23
CA ALA A 137 6.27 4.39 14.35
C ALA A 137 6.71 3.60 13.12
N HIS A 138 6.67 4.27 11.97
CA HIS A 138 7.25 3.78 10.73
C HIS A 138 8.77 3.90 10.80
N LEU A 139 9.43 2.89 10.25
CA LEU A 139 10.88 2.82 10.13
C LEU A 139 11.27 2.99 8.67
N ILE A 140 12.30 3.79 8.43
CA ILE A 140 13.08 3.79 7.19
C ILE A 140 14.45 3.23 7.56
N HIS A 141 14.87 2.14 6.94
CA HIS A 141 16.19 1.55 7.17
C HIS A 141 17.23 2.18 6.25
N VAL A 142 18.49 2.22 6.71
CA VAL A 142 19.62 2.58 5.86
C VAL A 142 19.89 1.40 4.91
N PRO A 143 19.96 1.62 3.58
CA PRO A 143 20.37 0.60 2.64
C PRO A 143 21.74 0.01 3.00
N VAL A 144 21.84 -1.32 2.97
CA VAL A 144 23.09 -2.04 3.21
C VAL A 144 23.99 -2.06 1.98
N ASP A 145 23.39 -1.99 0.78
CA ASP A 145 24.12 -1.86 -0.47
C ASP A 145 24.72 -0.44 -0.58
N PRO A 146 26.05 -0.31 -0.79
CA PRO A 146 26.70 1.00 -0.82
C PRO A 146 26.22 1.93 -1.93
N GLU A 147 25.87 1.42 -3.10
CA GLU A 147 25.40 2.21 -4.25
C GLU A 147 23.98 2.74 -3.99
N ILE A 148 23.10 1.87 -3.51
CA ILE A 148 21.72 2.24 -3.13
C ILE A 148 21.74 3.27 -2.00
N ARG A 149 22.62 3.08 -1.00
CA ARG A 149 22.80 4.04 0.09
C ARG A 149 23.30 5.40 -0.41
N ASP A 150 24.25 5.40 -1.34
CA ASP A 150 24.77 6.64 -1.93
C ASP A 150 23.69 7.40 -2.71
N LEU A 151 22.90 6.69 -3.52
CA LEU A 151 21.75 7.26 -4.23
C LEU A 151 20.70 7.83 -3.26
N MET A 152 20.38 7.12 -2.18
CA MET A 152 19.45 7.59 -1.15
C MET A 152 19.94 8.88 -0.49
N LEU A 153 21.18 8.90 0.01
CA LEU A 153 21.73 10.05 0.75
C LEU A 153 21.96 11.28 -0.13
N LYS A 154 22.25 11.07 -1.42
CA LYS A 154 22.44 12.15 -2.40
C LYS A 154 21.15 12.56 -3.10
N ALA A 155 20.00 11.95 -2.79
CA ALA A 155 18.75 12.22 -3.46
C ALA A 155 18.42 13.72 -3.47
N ARG A 156 18.16 14.24 -4.67
CA ARG A 156 17.77 15.64 -4.91
C ARG A 156 16.27 15.80 -5.12
N SER A 157 15.56 14.71 -5.39
CA SER A 157 14.11 14.70 -5.40
C SER A 157 13.54 13.54 -4.59
N LEU A 158 12.41 13.82 -3.93
CA LEU A 158 11.62 12.82 -3.23
C LEU A 158 10.29 12.59 -3.96
N VAL A 159 9.93 11.34 -4.19
CA VAL A 159 8.59 10.93 -4.60
C VAL A 159 7.98 10.11 -3.48
N LEU A 160 7.01 10.69 -2.75
CA LEU A 160 6.35 10.05 -1.63
C LEU A 160 5.02 9.47 -2.09
N VAL A 161 4.86 8.15 -1.97
CA VAL A 161 3.72 7.41 -2.51
C VAL A 161 2.85 6.86 -1.38
N ASP A 162 1.58 7.23 -1.37
CA ASP A 162 0.57 6.71 -0.43
C ASP A 162 -0.73 6.34 -1.17
N ASP A 163 -1.67 5.63 -0.54
CA ASP A 163 -2.95 5.34 -1.20
C ASP A 163 -3.89 6.55 -1.20
N GLU A 164 -3.90 7.31 -0.10
CA GLU A 164 -4.80 8.44 0.11
C GLU A 164 -4.09 9.61 0.80
N ALA A 165 -4.34 10.84 0.34
CA ALA A 165 -4.02 12.04 1.11
C ALA A 165 -5.29 12.67 1.70
N SER A 166 -5.37 12.78 3.03
CA SER A 166 -6.50 13.45 3.71
C SER A 166 -6.15 14.85 4.23
N THR A 167 -5.14 14.94 5.11
CA THR A 167 -4.65 16.20 5.68
C THR A 167 -3.26 16.61 5.19
N GLY A 168 -2.56 15.73 4.46
CA GLY A 168 -1.17 15.93 4.04
C GLY A 168 -0.12 15.75 5.16
N LYS A 169 -0.54 15.61 6.42
CA LYS A 169 0.38 15.53 7.57
C LYS A 169 1.31 14.32 7.54
N THR A 170 0.87 13.18 7.02
CA THR A 170 1.71 11.98 6.89
C THR A 170 2.94 12.28 6.02
N PHE A 171 2.75 12.92 4.86
CA PHE A 171 3.84 13.32 3.99
C PHE A 171 4.77 14.35 4.65
N LEU A 172 4.20 15.33 5.37
CA LEU A 172 5.00 16.30 6.12
C LEU A 172 5.86 15.62 7.21
N ASN A 173 5.28 14.70 7.99
CA ASN A 173 6.00 14.01 9.05
C ASN A 173 7.12 13.13 8.49
N LEU A 174 6.86 12.39 7.40
CA LEU A 174 7.90 11.62 6.72
C LEU A 174 9.00 12.54 6.18
N HIS A 175 8.63 13.58 5.45
CA HIS A 175 9.57 14.54 4.88
C HIS A 175 10.49 15.12 5.97
N ARG A 176 9.90 15.64 7.05
CA ARG A 176 10.65 16.19 8.18
C ARG A 176 11.60 15.16 8.79
N ALA A 177 11.12 13.93 9.04
CA ALA A 177 11.95 12.88 9.62
C ALA A 177 13.13 12.49 8.72
N LEU A 178 12.96 12.49 7.39
CA LEU A 178 14.04 12.22 6.44
C LEU A 178 15.08 13.33 6.39
N VAL A 179 14.64 14.60 6.37
CA VAL A 179 15.54 15.76 6.36
C VAL A 179 16.32 15.85 7.68
N GLU A 180 15.64 15.68 8.82
CA GLU A 180 16.27 15.65 10.15
C GLU A 180 17.27 14.49 10.30
N ALA A 181 17.01 13.36 9.65
CA ALA A 181 17.92 12.21 9.61
C ALA A 181 19.14 12.42 8.69
N GLY A 182 19.14 13.46 7.85
CA GLY A 182 20.31 13.85 7.05
C GLY A 182 20.11 13.88 5.54
N LEU A 183 18.88 13.73 5.01
CA LEU A 183 18.60 14.02 3.59
C LEU A 183 18.62 15.53 3.33
N SER A 184 19.82 16.06 3.13
CA SER A 184 20.11 17.50 3.06
C SER A 184 20.09 18.07 1.64
N ASN A 185 19.96 17.24 0.61
CA ASN A 185 20.07 17.64 -0.80
C ASN A 185 18.70 17.78 -1.51
N VAL A 186 17.59 17.61 -0.79
CA VAL A 186 16.25 17.57 -1.40
C VAL A 186 15.88 18.97 -1.92
N GLU A 187 15.63 19.05 -3.22
CA GLU A 187 15.24 20.28 -3.91
C GLU A 187 13.78 20.26 -4.36
N ARG A 188 13.23 19.08 -4.68
CA ARG A 188 11.84 18.92 -5.13
C ARG A 188 11.17 17.73 -4.45
N VAL A 189 9.89 17.92 -4.12
CA VAL A 189 9.05 16.87 -3.53
C VAL A 189 7.85 16.61 -4.43
N VAL A 190 7.52 15.34 -4.64
CA VAL A 190 6.32 14.90 -5.33
C VAL A 190 5.52 14.03 -4.38
N THR A 191 4.25 14.35 -4.17
CA THR A 191 3.32 13.44 -3.48
C THR A 191 2.49 12.72 -4.53
N CYS A 192 2.37 11.40 -4.42
CA CYS A 192 1.73 10.55 -5.40
C CYS A 192 0.68 9.68 -4.69
N VAL A 193 -0.61 9.92 -4.96
CA VAL A 193 -1.71 9.21 -4.28
C VAL A 193 -2.82 8.79 -5.23
N LEU A 194 -3.57 7.73 -4.92
CA LEU A 194 -4.74 7.39 -5.73
C LEU A 194 -5.84 8.44 -5.57
N THR A 195 -6.10 8.86 -4.32
CA THR A 195 -7.13 9.85 -4.01
C THR A 195 -6.58 10.95 -3.11
N ASP A 196 -6.67 12.20 -3.55
CA ASP A 196 -6.29 13.40 -2.80
C ASP A 196 -7.55 14.16 -2.33
N TRP A 197 -7.77 14.16 -1.03
CA TRP A 197 -8.87 14.85 -0.35
C TRP A 197 -8.44 16.15 0.34
N THR A 198 -7.19 16.58 0.15
CA THR A 198 -6.61 17.73 0.86
C THR A 198 -7.11 19.07 0.32
N ALA A 199 -7.91 19.07 -0.75
CA ALA A 199 -8.32 20.27 -1.50
C ALA A 199 -7.11 21.15 -1.90
N GLY A 200 -5.97 20.53 -2.22
CA GLY A 200 -4.75 21.21 -2.67
C GLY A 200 -3.84 21.73 -1.55
N THR A 201 -4.18 21.49 -0.28
CA THR A 201 -3.40 22.00 0.87
C THR A 201 -2.09 21.24 1.10
N VAL A 202 -1.92 20.03 0.54
CA VAL A 202 -0.65 19.27 0.64
C VAL A 202 0.57 20.05 0.13
N ARG A 203 0.37 20.95 -0.84
CA ARG A 203 1.44 21.80 -1.40
C ARG A 203 1.89 22.90 -0.44
N GLN A 204 1.07 23.24 0.54
CA GLN A 204 1.36 24.29 1.52
C GLN A 204 2.04 23.75 2.78
N SER A 205 2.04 22.42 2.97
CA SER A 205 2.54 21.78 4.18
C SER A 205 4.05 21.49 4.18
N ILE A 206 4.67 21.33 3.01
CA ILE A 206 6.10 20.99 2.85
C ILE A 206 6.80 22.24 2.29
N GLY A 207 7.95 22.63 2.85
CA GLY A 207 8.60 23.93 2.59
C GLY A 207 9.31 24.02 1.23
N GLU A 208 9.57 22.86 0.63
CA GLU A 208 10.17 22.65 -0.68
C GLU A 208 9.13 22.79 -1.80
N PRO A 209 9.53 23.04 -3.06
CA PRO A 209 8.64 22.96 -4.20
C PRO A 209 7.92 21.59 -4.30
N VAL A 210 6.63 21.57 -3.99
CA VAL A 210 5.78 20.36 -4.03
C VAL A 210 4.99 20.26 -5.33
N THR A 211 5.08 19.12 -6.00
CA THR A 211 4.13 18.71 -7.04
C THR A 211 3.20 17.63 -6.49
N ALA A 212 1.89 17.84 -6.60
CA ALA A 212 0.90 16.84 -6.22
C ALA A 212 0.40 16.08 -7.45
N VAL A 213 0.53 14.76 -7.43
CA VAL A 213 0.08 13.82 -8.47
C VAL A 213 -0.98 12.92 -7.86
N SER A 214 -2.15 12.84 -8.50
CA SER A 214 -3.19 11.92 -8.09
C SER A 214 -4.09 11.46 -9.23
N LEU A 215 -4.75 10.31 -9.06
CA LEU A 215 -5.77 9.85 -10.01
C LEU A 215 -7.12 10.50 -9.76
N LEU A 216 -7.35 11.03 -8.57
CA LEU A 216 -8.57 11.74 -8.19
C LEU A 216 -8.25 12.83 -7.17
N THR A 217 -8.88 13.99 -7.34
CA THR A 217 -8.88 15.10 -6.38
C THR A 217 -10.29 15.43 -5.93
N GLY A 218 -10.42 15.83 -4.67
CA GLY A 218 -11.70 16.25 -4.11
C GLY A 218 -11.60 16.73 -2.67
N SER A 219 -12.74 16.73 -2.01
CA SER A 219 -12.88 17.00 -0.58
C SER A 219 -14.03 16.18 0.00
N TYR A 220 -14.03 16.00 1.33
CA TYR A 220 -15.13 15.34 2.02
C TYR A 220 -15.55 16.08 3.29
N ARG A 221 -16.76 15.79 3.74
CA ARG A 221 -17.28 16.16 5.06
C ARG A 221 -17.94 14.94 5.68
N PHE A 222 -17.55 14.63 6.91
CA PHE A 222 -18.21 13.59 7.69
C PHE A 222 -19.08 14.24 8.77
N HIS A 223 -20.37 13.96 8.71
CA HIS A 223 -21.35 14.39 9.71
C HIS A 223 -21.53 13.24 10.70
N GLU A 224 -20.80 13.30 11.80
CA GLU A 224 -20.78 12.24 12.81
C GLU A 224 -22.10 12.18 13.58
N ASP A 225 -22.65 10.97 13.72
CA ASP A 225 -23.76 10.66 14.62
C ASP A 225 -23.20 10.32 16.00
N GLN A 226 -23.28 11.28 16.93
CA GLN A 226 -22.79 11.12 18.30
C GLN A 226 -23.59 10.10 19.12
N SER A 227 -24.77 9.69 18.67
CA SER A 227 -25.58 8.68 19.33
C SER A 227 -25.22 7.25 18.93
N ALA A 228 -24.44 7.08 17.86
CA ALA A 228 -24.03 5.77 17.37
C ALA A 228 -23.08 5.06 18.36
N PRO A 229 -23.26 3.76 18.61
CA PRO A 229 -22.37 3.02 19.51
C PRO A 229 -20.95 2.96 18.94
N LEU A 230 -19.95 3.11 19.81
CA LEU A 230 -18.55 2.95 19.44
C LEU A 230 -18.23 1.47 19.20
N PRO A 231 -17.43 1.14 18.17
CA PRO A 231 -17.08 -0.24 17.89
C PRO A 231 -16.01 -0.76 18.86
N ASP A 232 -16.05 -2.07 19.12
CA ASP A 232 -14.95 -2.76 19.80
C ASP A 232 -13.71 -2.81 18.91
N MET A 233 -12.63 -2.18 19.38
CA MET A 233 -11.35 -2.11 18.70
C MET A 233 -10.42 -3.26 19.14
N PRO A 234 -9.97 -4.13 18.22
CA PRO A 234 -8.96 -5.13 18.54
C PRO A 234 -7.59 -4.48 18.80
N ASN A 235 -6.77 -5.10 19.66
CA ASN A 235 -5.41 -4.65 19.91
C ASN A 235 -4.51 -4.98 18.71
N VAL A 236 -4.12 -3.95 17.95
CA VAL A 236 -3.30 -4.07 16.72
C VAL A 236 -2.00 -3.27 16.77
N GLY A 237 -1.67 -2.69 17.92
CA GLY A 237 -0.61 -1.68 18.06
C GLY A 237 0.74 -2.17 18.57
N ALA A 238 0.90 -3.46 18.87
CA ALA A 238 2.14 -3.97 19.46
C ALA A 238 3.28 -4.02 18.41
N VAL A 239 4.43 -3.45 18.75
CA VAL A 239 5.72 -3.81 18.13
C VAL A 239 6.54 -4.52 19.18
N SER A 240 6.79 -5.79 18.92
CA SER A 240 7.69 -6.62 19.71
C SER A 240 8.67 -7.29 18.75
N MET A 241 9.70 -7.92 19.30
CA MET A 241 10.48 -8.88 18.53
C MET A 241 9.54 -9.99 18.06
N SER A 242 9.41 -10.10 16.74
CA SER A 242 8.67 -11.16 16.06
C SER A 242 9.30 -12.51 16.35
N ALA A 243 8.49 -13.52 16.65
CA ALA A 243 8.95 -14.91 16.73
C ALA A 243 9.53 -15.41 15.39
N TRP A 244 9.15 -14.74 14.30
CA TRP A 244 9.65 -14.98 12.95
C TRP A 244 10.29 -13.69 12.41
N PRO A 245 11.55 -13.38 12.80
CA PRO A 245 12.23 -12.17 12.34
C PRO A 245 12.44 -12.20 10.83
N LEU A 246 12.28 -11.03 10.20
CA LEU A 246 12.60 -10.83 8.81
C LEU A 246 14.11 -10.94 8.58
N SER A 247 14.49 -11.59 7.48
CA SER A 247 15.88 -11.68 7.03
C SER A 247 16.19 -10.51 6.10
N PRO A 248 17.17 -9.65 6.42
CA PRO A 248 17.70 -8.65 5.49
C PRO A 248 18.12 -9.21 4.12
N ARG A 249 18.47 -10.50 4.06
CA ARG A 249 18.91 -11.15 2.80
C ARG A 249 17.78 -11.40 1.82
N HIS A 250 16.55 -11.56 2.32
CA HIS A 250 15.37 -11.84 1.50
C HIS A 250 14.47 -10.59 1.39
N ASP A 251 14.97 -9.44 1.85
CA ASP A 251 14.26 -8.18 1.69
C ASP A 251 14.31 -7.72 0.24
N TRP A 252 13.19 -7.20 -0.25
CA TRP A 252 13.04 -6.77 -1.64
C TRP A 252 12.87 -5.25 -1.78
N GLY A 253 12.86 -4.47 -0.70
CA GLY A 253 12.60 -3.03 -0.81
C GLY A 253 12.71 -2.19 0.46
N ARG A 254 12.71 -2.77 1.66
CA ARG A 254 12.93 -2.02 2.92
C ARG A 254 14.38 -1.54 3.06
N LEU A 255 15.33 -2.25 2.43
CA LEU A 255 16.75 -1.89 2.35
C LEU A 255 17.11 -1.19 1.04
N GLY A 256 16.11 -0.78 0.27
CA GLY A 256 16.28 -0.07 -0.99
C GLY A 256 16.56 -1.00 -2.17
N VAL A 257 15.95 -0.70 -3.32
CA VAL A 257 16.15 -1.44 -4.56
C VAL A 257 16.08 -0.53 -5.77
N ARG A 258 16.77 -0.92 -6.84
CA ARG A 258 16.62 -0.33 -8.18
C ARG A 258 15.68 -1.17 -9.04
N ASP A 259 15.80 -2.50 -8.94
CA ASP A 259 14.90 -3.46 -9.60
C ASP A 259 14.48 -4.57 -8.66
N VAL A 260 13.40 -5.26 -9.02
CA VAL A 260 12.99 -6.51 -8.40
C VAL A 260 12.65 -7.50 -9.50
N ASP A 261 13.45 -8.56 -9.60
CA ASP A 261 13.21 -9.62 -10.57
C ASP A 261 11.97 -10.44 -10.21
N ASP A 262 11.20 -10.81 -11.23
CA ASP A 262 10.03 -11.68 -11.11
C ASP A 262 10.45 -13.14 -10.90
N THR A 263 10.87 -13.47 -9.66
CA THR A 263 11.50 -14.76 -9.31
C THR A 263 10.73 -15.59 -8.31
N LEU A 264 9.60 -15.09 -7.79
CA LEU A 264 8.78 -15.82 -6.82
C LEU A 264 8.02 -16.95 -7.53
N ALA A 265 8.21 -18.18 -7.07
CA ALA A 265 7.54 -19.39 -7.59
C ALA A 265 7.55 -19.51 -9.13
N PRO A 266 8.73 -19.60 -9.77
CA PRO A 266 8.86 -19.60 -11.22
C PRO A 266 8.18 -20.81 -11.88
N ASP A 267 8.03 -21.91 -11.14
CA ASP A 267 7.46 -23.17 -11.64
C ASP A 267 5.93 -23.21 -11.57
N VAL A 268 5.27 -22.21 -10.97
CA VAL A 268 3.81 -22.15 -10.92
C VAL A 268 3.25 -21.88 -12.32
N GLN A 269 2.51 -22.86 -12.83
CA GLN A 269 1.77 -22.78 -14.09
C GLN A 269 0.28 -22.67 -13.83
N VAL A 270 -0.45 -22.12 -14.80
CA VAL A 270 -1.91 -21.95 -14.79
C VAL A 270 -2.52 -22.38 -16.11
N GLN A 271 -3.79 -22.76 -16.09
CA GLN A 271 -4.57 -23.02 -17.30
C GLN A 271 -5.26 -21.73 -17.78
N PRO A 272 -5.43 -21.52 -19.10
CA PRO A 272 -6.22 -20.41 -19.61
C PRO A 272 -7.63 -20.40 -19.01
N GLY A 273 -8.04 -19.27 -18.44
CA GLY A 273 -9.33 -19.10 -17.78
C GLY A 273 -9.43 -19.66 -16.36
N GLU A 274 -8.38 -20.32 -15.82
CA GLU A 274 -8.34 -20.73 -14.41
C GLU A 274 -8.48 -19.50 -13.51
N LYS A 275 -9.39 -19.56 -12.54
CA LYS A 275 -9.64 -18.43 -11.65
C LYS A 275 -8.74 -18.50 -10.43
N VAL A 276 -7.70 -17.68 -10.42
CA VAL A 276 -6.65 -17.70 -9.40
C VAL A 276 -6.68 -16.42 -8.57
N ILE A 277 -6.46 -16.54 -7.26
CA ILE A 277 -6.12 -15.38 -6.43
C ILE A 277 -4.73 -15.55 -5.83
N VAL A 278 -3.92 -14.50 -5.94
CA VAL A 278 -2.62 -14.39 -5.29
C VAL A 278 -2.74 -13.41 -4.12
N VAL A 279 -2.33 -13.85 -2.93
CA VAL A 279 -2.47 -13.10 -1.67
C VAL A 279 -1.09 -12.85 -1.07
N GLY A 280 -0.68 -11.58 -1.01
CA GLY A 280 0.52 -11.18 -0.26
C GLY A 280 0.24 -10.99 1.24
N THR A 281 1.20 -11.30 2.12
CA THR A 281 1.04 -11.11 3.57
C THR A 281 1.56 -9.75 4.05
N GLY A 282 0.71 -8.92 4.64
CA GLY A 282 1.11 -7.65 5.27
C GLY A 282 1.83 -6.71 4.30
N GLU A 283 3.13 -6.46 4.57
CA GLU A 283 3.99 -5.62 3.72
C GLU A 283 4.64 -6.41 2.55
N PHE A 284 4.58 -7.74 2.55
CA PHE A 284 5.07 -8.59 1.45
C PHE A 284 4.06 -8.63 0.31
N VAL A 285 4.08 -7.60 -0.55
CA VAL A 285 3.05 -7.43 -1.60
C VAL A 285 3.60 -7.35 -3.01
N TRP A 286 4.83 -6.84 -3.21
CA TRP A 286 5.34 -6.59 -4.55
C TRP A 286 5.75 -7.87 -5.29
N ARG A 287 6.56 -8.74 -4.68
CA ARG A 287 6.90 -10.04 -5.29
C ARG A 287 5.65 -10.91 -5.56
N PRO A 288 4.67 -10.98 -4.64
CA PRO A 288 3.38 -11.62 -4.91
C PRO A 288 2.59 -10.97 -6.07
N PHE A 289 2.65 -9.65 -6.20
CA PHE A 289 2.04 -8.95 -7.33
C PHE A 289 2.72 -9.31 -8.66
N LEU A 290 4.05 -9.40 -8.72
CA LEU A 290 4.77 -9.83 -9.93
C LEU A 290 4.37 -11.25 -10.37
N LEU A 291 4.25 -12.18 -9.41
CA LEU A 291 3.68 -13.51 -9.65
C LEU A 291 2.27 -13.41 -10.24
N ALA A 292 1.37 -12.64 -9.62
CA ALA A 292 0.00 -12.47 -10.10
C ALA A 292 -0.04 -11.91 -11.54
N GLU A 293 0.80 -10.93 -11.83
CA GLU A 293 0.93 -10.31 -13.15
C GLU A 293 1.44 -11.32 -14.21
N ARG A 294 2.42 -12.17 -13.87
CA ARG A 294 2.89 -13.25 -14.73
C ARG A 294 1.80 -14.27 -15.03
N LEU A 295 1.02 -14.66 -14.02
CA LEU A 295 -0.08 -15.60 -14.19
C LEU A 295 -1.21 -15.01 -15.05
N GLU A 296 -1.52 -13.71 -14.89
CA GLU A 296 -2.51 -13.04 -15.74
C GLU A 296 -2.05 -13.00 -17.21
N ARG A 297 -0.77 -12.68 -17.46
CA ARG A 297 -0.17 -12.73 -18.81
C ARG A 297 -0.18 -14.14 -19.42
N SER A 298 -0.21 -15.18 -18.58
CA SER A 298 -0.28 -16.58 -19.02
C SER A 298 -1.72 -17.04 -19.34
N GLY A 299 -2.71 -16.15 -19.22
CA GLY A 299 -4.09 -16.37 -19.67
C GLY A 299 -5.08 -16.77 -18.57
N ALA A 300 -4.67 -16.80 -17.30
CA ALA A 300 -5.58 -17.07 -16.18
C ALA A 300 -6.46 -15.86 -15.81
N ASP A 301 -7.61 -16.11 -15.18
CA ASP A 301 -8.43 -15.08 -14.54
C ASP A 301 -7.88 -14.75 -13.15
N VAL A 302 -6.85 -13.90 -13.10
CA VAL A 302 -6.09 -13.63 -11.86
C VAL A 302 -6.60 -12.39 -11.14
N HIS A 303 -6.74 -12.53 -9.82
CA HIS A 303 -6.93 -11.42 -8.89
C HIS A 303 -5.79 -11.38 -7.88
N PHE A 304 -5.43 -10.17 -7.43
CA PHE A 304 -4.46 -9.93 -6.38
C PHE A 304 -5.15 -9.37 -5.13
N SER A 305 -4.77 -9.87 -3.97
CA SER A 305 -5.17 -9.33 -2.67
C SER A 305 -3.99 -9.32 -1.69
N SER A 306 -4.17 -8.72 -0.52
CA SER A 306 -3.18 -8.77 0.54
C SER A 306 -3.84 -8.72 1.91
N THR A 307 -3.19 -9.35 2.90
CA THR A 307 -3.65 -9.28 4.29
C THR A 307 -3.34 -7.92 4.89
N THR A 308 -4.07 -7.53 5.94
CA THR A 308 -3.88 -6.22 6.60
C THR A 308 -4.11 -6.31 8.10
N ARG A 309 -3.44 -5.45 8.86
CA ARG A 309 -3.71 -5.21 10.29
C ARG A 309 -4.91 -4.30 10.54
N SER A 310 -5.45 -3.65 9.50
CA SER A 310 -6.50 -2.64 9.66
C SER A 310 -7.87 -3.29 9.93
N PRO A 311 -8.49 -3.09 11.11
CA PRO A 311 -9.78 -3.68 11.40
C PRO A 311 -10.91 -2.86 10.77
N ILE A 312 -11.62 -3.49 9.83
CA ILE A 312 -12.72 -2.92 9.05
C ILE A 312 -13.99 -3.73 9.31
N ALA A 313 -15.13 -3.05 9.42
CA ALA A 313 -16.43 -3.67 9.63
C ALA A 313 -17.03 -4.16 8.30
N LEU A 314 -17.85 -5.22 8.38
CA LEU A 314 -18.65 -5.69 7.25
C LEU A 314 -19.74 -4.67 6.91
N GLY A 315 -19.95 -4.44 5.62
CA GLY A 315 -20.87 -3.48 5.04
C GLY A 315 -20.23 -2.67 3.91
N HIS A 316 -21.08 -2.05 3.07
CA HIS A 316 -20.64 -1.26 1.92
C HIS A 316 -19.70 -2.05 0.99
N ALA A 317 -18.46 -1.60 0.83
CA ALA A 317 -17.49 -2.25 -0.05
C ALA A 317 -16.84 -3.52 0.55
N ILE A 318 -17.17 -3.88 1.79
CA ILE A 318 -16.57 -5.01 2.51
C ILE A 318 -17.65 -6.05 2.79
N GLU A 319 -17.69 -7.09 1.98
CA GLU A 319 -18.70 -8.14 2.02
C GLU A 319 -18.25 -9.38 2.80
N HIS A 320 -16.95 -9.57 2.97
CA HIS A 320 -16.38 -10.71 3.67
C HIS A 320 -15.09 -10.34 4.39
N ALA A 321 -14.84 -11.01 5.51
CA ALA A 321 -13.62 -10.85 6.29
C ALA A 321 -13.25 -12.18 6.94
N LEU A 322 -12.01 -12.60 6.72
CA LEU A 322 -11.34 -13.63 7.52
C LEU A 322 -10.41 -12.92 8.51
N SER A 323 -10.35 -13.41 9.75
CA SER A 323 -9.50 -12.88 10.82
C SER A 323 -8.61 -14.00 11.35
N PHE A 324 -7.33 -13.72 11.51
CA PHE A 324 -6.31 -14.70 11.91
C PHE A 324 -5.11 -13.98 12.55
N PRO A 325 -4.27 -14.64 13.37
CA PRO A 325 -3.07 -14.00 13.91
C PRO A 325 -2.05 -13.70 12.80
N ASP A 326 -1.18 -12.73 13.01
CA ASP A 326 -0.10 -12.39 12.07
C ASP A 326 0.93 -13.52 11.90
N ASN A 327 1.59 -13.54 10.75
CA ASN A 327 2.62 -14.51 10.39
C ASN A 327 4.03 -14.11 10.87
N TYR A 328 4.16 -13.10 11.72
CA TYR A 328 5.40 -12.68 12.38
C TYR A 328 5.46 -13.14 13.83
N GLY A 329 4.39 -13.75 14.35
CA GLY A 329 4.32 -14.27 15.72
C GLY A 329 4.10 -13.19 16.79
N LEU A 330 3.53 -12.05 16.42
CA LEU A 330 3.13 -11.00 17.37
C LEU A 330 1.74 -11.25 17.98
N CYS A 331 1.02 -12.26 17.49
CA CYS A 331 -0.37 -12.57 17.84
C CYS A 331 -1.33 -11.39 17.61
N ILE A 332 -0.99 -10.51 16.67
CA ILE A 332 -1.81 -9.38 16.27
C ILE A 332 -2.86 -9.87 15.27
N PRO A 333 -4.14 -9.47 15.41
CA PRO A 333 -5.15 -9.78 14.41
C PRO A 333 -4.81 -9.17 13.05
N ASN A 334 -4.66 -10.04 12.06
CA ASN A 334 -4.65 -9.73 10.64
C ASN A 334 -5.99 -10.14 10.00
N PHE A 335 -6.28 -9.49 8.88
CA PHE A 335 -7.52 -9.64 8.14
C PHE A 335 -7.25 -9.89 6.66
N LEU A 336 -8.10 -10.71 6.03
CA LEU A 336 -8.23 -10.81 4.58
C LEU A 336 -9.66 -10.49 4.19
N TYR A 337 -9.85 -9.45 3.39
CA TYR A 337 -11.17 -8.94 3.02
C TYR A 337 -11.58 -9.38 1.62
N ASN A 338 -12.89 -9.59 1.43
CA ASN A 338 -13.51 -9.89 0.13
C ASN A 338 -12.95 -11.11 -0.61
N VAL A 339 -12.36 -12.06 0.13
CA VAL A 339 -11.92 -13.37 -0.37
C VAL A 339 -12.68 -14.46 0.39
N LYS A 340 -13.70 -15.05 -0.25
CA LYS A 340 -14.53 -16.10 0.34
C LYS A 340 -13.97 -17.50 0.01
N PRO A 341 -14.02 -18.47 0.94
CA PRO A 341 -13.76 -19.87 0.63
C PRO A 341 -14.54 -20.36 -0.60
N GLY A 342 -13.87 -21.01 -1.54
CA GLY A 342 -14.47 -21.53 -2.77
C GLY A 342 -14.78 -20.49 -3.86
N GLN A 343 -14.37 -19.23 -3.69
CA GLN A 343 -14.57 -18.17 -4.70
C GLN A 343 -13.62 -18.29 -5.92
N PHE A 344 -12.47 -18.93 -5.71
CA PHE A 344 -11.39 -19.09 -6.68
C PHE A 344 -11.08 -20.58 -6.83
N ASP A 345 -10.69 -21.00 -8.02
CA ASP A 345 -10.26 -22.39 -8.29
C ASP A 345 -8.96 -22.70 -7.55
N ARG A 346 -8.09 -21.69 -7.44
CA ARG A 346 -6.79 -21.78 -6.77
C ARG A 346 -6.48 -20.52 -5.97
N VAL A 347 -5.95 -20.72 -4.76
CA VAL A 347 -5.53 -19.65 -3.84
C VAL A 347 -4.05 -19.82 -3.55
N LEU A 348 -3.23 -18.82 -3.91
CA LEU A 348 -1.80 -18.78 -3.60
C LEU A 348 -1.57 -17.76 -2.49
N ILE A 349 -1.15 -18.20 -1.30
CA ILE A 349 -0.74 -17.29 -0.23
C ILE A 349 0.77 -17.19 -0.23
N CYS A 350 1.28 -15.99 -0.51
CA CYS A 350 2.70 -15.71 -0.59
C CYS A 350 3.19 -15.03 0.69
N THR A 351 4.29 -15.54 1.26
CA THR A 351 4.83 -15.10 2.55
C THR A 351 6.35 -14.95 2.52
N GLU A 352 6.86 -13.93 3.21
CA GLU A 352 8.29 -13.74 3.50
C GLU A 352 8.74 -14.40 4.83
N THR A 353 7.79 -14.96 5.59
CA THR A 353 8.07 -15.82 6.74
C THR A 353 7.89 -17.29 6.39
N PRO A 354 8.54 -18.23 7.11
CA PRO A 354 8.40 -19.66 6.84
C PRO A 354 6.95 -20.13 6.82
N ALA A 355 6.64 -21.18 6.04
CA ALA A 355 5.27 -21.66 5.85
C ALA A 355 4.54 -21.96 7.18
N GLN A 356 5.24 -22.50 8.17
CA GLN A 356 4.67 -22.80 9.49
C GLN A 356 4.24 -21.57 10.30
N ALA A 357 4.70 -20.37 9.92
CA ALA A 357 4.30 -19.12 10.56
C ALA A 357 2.93 -18.64 10.07
N LEU A 358 2.46 -19.11 8.91
CA LEU A 358 1.12 -18.81 8.44
C LEU A 358 0.07 -19.55 9.28
N PRO A 359 -1.06 -18.90 9.63
CA PRO A 359 -2.12 -19.56 10.38
C PRO A 359 -2.73 -20.73 9.59
N ALA A 360 -2.62 -21.95 10.12
CA ALA A 360 -3.17 -23.16 9.50
C ALA A 360 -4.67 -23.02 9.17
N ALA A 361 -5.44 -22.39 10.07
CA ALA A 361 -6.86 -22.14 9.85
C ALA A 361 -7.15 -21.29 8.60
N LEU A 362 -6.28 -20.34 8.25
CA LEU A 362 -6.43 -19.54 7.02
C LEU A 362 -6.16 -20.40 5.78
N VAL A 363 -5.07 -21.18 5.82
CA VAL A 363 -4.66 -22.07 4.73
C VAL A 363 -5.75 -23.12 4.47
N GLU A 364 -6.25 -23.76 5.52
CA GLU A 364 -7.33 -24.76 5.45
C GLU A 364 -8.65 -24.15 4.96
N ALA A 365 -9.06 -22.99 5.50
CA ALA A 365 -10.30 -22.33 5.11
C ALA A 365 -10.33 -21.97 3.62
N LEU A 366 -9.18 -21.58 3.06
CA LEU A 366 -9.06 -21.21 1.65
C LEU A 366 -8.59 -22.35 0.74
N LYS A 367 -8.22 -23.51 1.31
CA LYS A 367 -7.52 -24.59 0.61
C LYS A 367 -6.31 -24.06 -0.18
N ALA A 368 -5.55 -23.18 0.46
CA ALA A 368 -4.51 -22.42 -0.20
C ALA A 368 -3.21 -23.21 -0.36
N GLU A 369 -2.50 -22.93 -1.44
CA GLU A 369 -1.09 -23.28 -1.60
C GLU A 369 -0.24 -22.16 -1.00
N VAL A 370 0.74 -22.54 -0.16
CA VAL A 370 1.66 -21.59 0.46
C VAL A 370 2.91 -21.47 -0.39
N ILE A 371 3.22 -20.24 -0.80
CA ILE A 371 4.42 -19.88 -1.54
C ILE A 371 5.34 -19.10 -0.58
N VAL A 372 6.46 -19.72 -0.19
CA VAL A 372 7.47 -19.08 0.66
C VAL A 372 8.53 -18.43 -0.21
N ASP A 373 8.94 -17.23 0.18
CA ASP A 373 10.09 -16.58 -0.42
C ASP A 373 11.40 -17.10 0.18
N GLU A 374 12.02 -18.06 -0.51
CA GLU A 374 13.27 -18.70 -0.08
C GLU A 374 14.52 -18.03 -0.67
N ARG A 375 14.37 -16.97 -1.48
CA ARG A 375 15.46 -16.35 -2.25
C ARG A 375 15.70 -14.90 -1.88
#